data_AF-A0A3M6K254-F1
#
_entry.id   AF-A0A3M6K254-F1
#
_cell.length_a   1.000
_cell.length_b   1.000
_cell.length_c   1.000
_cell.angle_alpha   90.00
_cell.angle_beta   90.00
_cell.angle_gamma   90.00
#
_symmetry.space_group_name_H-M   'P 1'
#
loop_
_entity.id
_entity.type
_entity.pdbx_description
1 polymer ?
#
loop_
_entity_poly.entity_id
_entity_poly.type
_entity_poly.pdbx_seq_one_letter_code
_entity_poly.pdbx_strand_id
1 'polypeptide(L)'
;MNLAIPLLALLVVFSGYLFNESFAEISENQAFLLEGSGFAVTEEEIKFTEIDLGLSSEDKRGSSINFMIEDGFVTLDDEELTISELEGKFLREGRYIRINGNVESSGGIDTTISFFGRLVAESSDASVYGFTGRITTPDDTHKIIYTAKLSTLSKVDVEQTT
;
A
#
# COMPACT_ATOMS: atom_id res chain seq x y z
N MET A 1 -34.78 13.44 -39.44
CA MET A 1 -33.32 13.47 -39.19
C MET A 1 -33.02 12.33 -38.23
N ASN A 2 -32.29 11.30 -38.65
CA ASN A 2 -32.06 10.11 -37.82
C ASN A 2 -31.11 10.45 -36.66
N LEU A 3 -31.69 10.68 -35.47
CA LEU A 3 -30.98 10.95 -34.21
C LEU A 3 -30.14 9.77 -33.70
N ALA A 4 -30.22 8.59 -34.33
CA ALA A 4 -29.48 7.41 -33.92
C ALA A 4 -27.96 7.56 -34.06
N ILE A 5 -27.48 8.22 -35.11
CA ILE A 5 -26.05 8.40 -35.40
C ILE A 5 -25.36 9.31 -34.37
N PRO A 6 -25.88 10.51 -34.04
CA PRO A 6 -25.26 11.36 -33.02
C PRO A 6 -25.36 10.73 -31.61
N LEU A 7 -26.43 9.99 -31.32
CA LEU A 7 -26.58 9.31 -30.03
C LEU A 7 -25.55 8.18 -29.85
N LEU A 8 -25.28 7.41 -30.92
CA LEU A 8 -24.27 6.36 -30.91
C LEU A 8 -22.86 6.92 -30.74
N ALA A 9 -22.55 8.03 -31.42
CA ALA A 9 -21.27 8.73 -31.25
C ALA A 9 -21.07 9.24 -29.81
N LEU A 10 -22.13 9.79 -29.19
CA LEU A 10 -22.10 10.23 -27.81
C LEU A 10 -21.89 9.06 -26.83
N LEU A 11 -22.51 7.92 -27.10
CA LEU A 11 -22.39 6.72 -26.26
C LEU A 11 -20.97 6.11 -26.34
N VAL A 12 -20.34 6.12 -27.52
CA VAL A 12 -18.93 5.71 -27.70
C VAL A 12 -17.99 6.64 -26.93
N VAL A 13 -18.20 7.96 -27.01
CA VAL A 13 -17.40 8.95 -26.27
C VAL A 13 -17.58 8.77 -24.76
N PHE A 14 -18.80 8.55 -24.27
CA PHE A 14 -19.05 8.33 -22.84
C PHE A 14 -18.53 6.97 -22.34
N SER A 15 -18.48 5.93 -23.18
CA SER A 15 -18.00 4.61 -22.76
C SER A 15 -16.56 4.61 -22.27
N GLY A 16 -15.70 5.48 -22.83
CA GLY A 16 -14.31 5.66 -22.39
C GLY A 16 -14.16 6.28 -20.99
N TYR A 17 -15.21 6.91 -20.45
CA TYR A 17 -15.21 7.50 -19.11
C TYR A 17 -15.80 6.59 -18.03
N LEU A 18 -16.40 5.45 -18.40
CA LEU A 18 -17.22 4.70 -17.46
C LEU A 18 -16.44 3.80 -16.49
N PHE A 19 -15.23 3.35 -16.81
CA PHE A 19 -14.49 2.45 -15.92
C PHE A 19 -12.97 2.61 -16.10
N ASN A 20 -12.39 3.62 -15.46
CA ASN A 20 -10.96 3.59 -15.17
C ASN A 20 -10.80 3.15 -13.71
N GLU A 21 -11.17 1.89 -13.43
CA GLU A 21 -10.80 1.27 -12.17
C GLU A 21 -9.34 0.86 -12.29
N SER A 22 -8.46 1.56 -11.59
CA SER A 22 -7.08 1.14 -11.43
C SER A 22 -7.05 -0.26 -10.79
N PHE A 23 -6.28 -1.17 -11.35
CA PHE A 23 -5.96 -2.49 -10.83
C PHE A 23 -4.44 -2.71 -10.68
N ALA A 24 -3.98 -2.89 -9.44
CA ALA A 24 -2.59 -3.27 -9.21
C ALA A 24 -2.35 -4.72 -9.67
N GLU A 25 -1.41 -4.91 -10.60
CA GLU A 25 -1.00 -6.25 -11.05
C GLU A 25 -0.14 -6.93 -9.98
N ILE A 26 -0.80 -7.55 -9.00
CA ILE A 26 -0.14 -8.28 -7.91
C ILE A 26 -0.19 -9.77 -8.22
N SER A 27 0.98 -10.36 -8.43
CA SER A 27 1.13 -11.81 -8.59
C SER A 27 1.55 -12.49 -7.28
N GLU A 28 1.35 -13.80 -7.22
CA GLU A 28 1.86 -14.65 -6.13
C GLU A 28 3.38 -14.80 -6.20
N ASN A 29 4.01 -15.09 -5.06
CA ASN A 29 5.45 -15.41 -4.97
C ASN A 29 6.36 -14.32 -5.57
N GLN A 30 5.99 -13.07 -5.34
CA GLN A 30 6.65 -11.89 -5.88
C GLN A 30 7.07 -10.96 -4.74
N ALA A 31 8.27 -10.41 -4.86
CA ALA A 31 8.79 -9.44 -3.89
C ALA A 31 8.40 -8.01 -4.30
N PHE A 32 8.07 -7.20 -3.32
CA PHE A 32 7.67 -5.81 -3.49
C PHE A 32 8.36 -4.93 -2.44
N LEU A 33 8.48 -3.65 -2.77
CA LEU A 33 8.87 -2.60 -1.85
C LEU A 33 7.71 -1.61 -1.71
N LEU A 34 7.28 -1.35 -0.48
CA LEU A 34 6.24 -0.37 -0.17
C LEU A 34 6.87 0.83 0.52
N GLU A 35 7.04 1.93 -0.22
CA GLU A 35 7.71 3.14 0.25
C GLU A 35 6.73 4.32 0.22
N GLY A 36 6.68 5.11 1.28
CA GLY A 36 5.82 6.29 1.32
C GLY A 36 6.08 7.19 2.51
N SER A 37 5.39 8.32 2.49
CA SER A 37 5.42 9.26 3.60
C SER A 37 4.08 9.98 3.74
N GLY A 38 3.93 10.68 4.87
CA GLY A 38 2.76 11.48 5.16
C GLY A 38 2.77 11.99 6.59
N PHE A 39 1.60 11.90 7.24
CA PHE A 39 1.37 12.51 8.54
C PHE A 39 0.71 11.57 9.54
N ALA A 40 1.10 11.71 10.80
CA ALA A 40 0.53 11.05 11.97
C ALA A 40 -0.04 12.14 12.88
N VAL A 41 -1.36 12.12 13.09
CA VAL A 41 -2.11 13.26 13.63
C VAL A 41 -2.84 12.86 14.91
N THR A 42 -2.68 13.67 15.96
CA THR A 42 -3.44 13.60 17.21
C THR A 42 -4.33 14.85 17.32
N GLU A 43 -4.96 15.09 18.47
CA GLU A 43 -5.67 16.36 18.70
C GLU A 43 -4.72 17.54 18.94
N GLU A 44 -3.49 17.26 19.38
CA GLU A 44 -2.54 18.27 19.85
C GLU A 44 -1.38 18.49 18.87
N GLU A 45 -1.02 17.48 18.07
CA GLU A 45 0.17 17.51 17.22
C GLU A 45 -0.02 16.83 15.85
N ILE A 46 0.84 17.24 14.92
CA ILE A 46 1.02 16.62 13.60
C ILE A 46 2.49 16.26 13.47
N LYS A 47 2.77 14.97 13.31
CA LYS A 47 4.10 14.42 13.14
C LYS A 47 4.32 13.99 11.69
N PHE A 48 5.55 14.11 11.21
CA PHE A 48 5.96 13.47 9.97
C PHE A 48 6.13 11.98 10.19
N THR A 49 5.90 11.20 9.14
CA THR A 49 6.00 9.76 9.26
C THR A 49 6.22 9.14 7.89
N GLU A 50 7.08 8.14 7.87
CA GLU A 50 7.52 7.41 6.70
C GLU A 50 7.25 5.92 6.90
N ILE A 51 7.07 5.23 5.79
CA ILE A 51 6.91 3.78 5.74
C ILE A 51 7.82 3.25 4.62
N ASP A 52 8.63 2.26 4.96
CA ASP A 52 9.45 1.52 4.01
C ASP A 52 9.40 0.05 4.44
N LEU A 53 8.79 -0.81 3.63
CA LEU A 53 8.62 -2.23 3.94
C LEU A 53 9.00 -3.10 2.74
N GLY A 54 9.84 -4.10 2.97
CA GLY A 54 10.06 -5.23 2.07
C GLY A 54 8.98 -6.29 2.25
N LEU A 55 8.28 -6.63 1.17
CA LEU A 55 7.13 -7.54 1.20
C LEU A 55 7.33 -8.72 0.24
N SER A 56 6.88 -9.91 0.61
CA SER A 56 6.76 -11.05 -0.31
C SER A 56 5.32 -11.59 -0.34
N SER A 57 4.72 -11.64 -1.54
CA SER A 57 3.38 -12.17 -1.72
C SER A 57 3.38 -13.70 -1.62
N GLU A 58 2.36 -14.24 -0.96
CA GLU A 58 2.13 -15.68 -0.83
C GLU A 58 1.09 -16.17 -1.86
N ASP A 59 0.59 -17.39 -1.67
CA ASP A 59 -0.47 -17.99 -2.49
C ASP A 59 -1.80 -17.21 -2.40
N LYS A 60 -2.49 -17.07 -3.53
CA LYS A 60 -3.80 -16.43 -3.61
C LYS A 60 -4.87 -17.33 -3.03
N ARG A 61 -5.72 -16.72 -2.20
CA ARG A 61 -6.94 -17.33 -1.67
C ARG A 61 -8.14 -16.48 -2.07
N GLY A 62 -8.87 -16.95 -3.08
CA GLY A 62 -10.00 -16.22 -3.65
C GLY A 62 -9.56 -14.91 -4.29
N SER A 63 -10.09 -13.78 -3.82
CA SER A 63 -9.72 -12.42 -4.28
C SER A 63 -8.66 -11.74 -3.41
N SER A 64 -8.01 -12.49 -2.52
CA SER A 64 -6.97 -11.97 -1.62
C SER A 64 -5.66 -12.72 -1.75
N ILE A 65 -4.55 -12.02 -1.51
CA ILE A 65 -3.20 -12.57 -1.45
C ILE A 65 -2.61 -12.12 -0.12
N ASN A 66 -2.21 -13.06 0.74
CA ASN A 66 -1.43 -12.72 1.93
C ASN A 66 -0.04 -12.24 1.49
N PHE A 67 0.61 -11.44 2.32
CA PHE A 67 2.03 -11.17 2.15
C PHE A 67 2.74 -11.20 3.50
N MET A 68 3.99 -11.64 3.47
CA MET A 68 4.92 -11.53 4.58
C MET A 68 5.65 -10.20 4.47
N ILE A 69 5.90 -9.55 5.61
CA ILE A 69 6.77 -8.38 5.70
C ILE A 69 8.12 -8.91 6.18
N GLU A 70 9.16 -8.75 5.36
CA GLU A 70 10.48 -9.33 5.60
C GLU A 70 11.35 -8.42 6.45
N ASP A 71 11.30 -7.13 6.14
CA ASP A 71 12.04 -6.07 6.81
C ASP A 71 11.37 -4.70 6.58
N GLY A 72 11.95 -3.68 7.19
CA GLY A 72 11.54 -2.29 7.00
C GLY A 72 11.37 -1.54 8.31
N PHE A 73 10.70 -0.39 8.22
CA PHE A 73 10.38 0.46 9.35
C PHE A 73 9.15 1.34 9.09
N VAL A 74 8.61 1.87 10.18
CA VAL A 74 7.68 3.01 10.17
C VAL A 74 8.26 4.07 11.10
N THR A 75 8.18 5.35 10.74
CA THR A 75 8.65 6.43 11.64
C THR A 75 7.50 7.21 12.28
N LEU A 76 7.77 7.81 13.44
CA LEU A 76 6.99 8.88 14.04
C LEU A 76 7.98 10.03 14.36
N ASP A 77 7.98 11.07 13.52
CA ASP A 77 9.06 12.05 13.42
C ASP A 77 10.44 11.38 13.30
N ASP A 78 11.32 11.58 14.29
CA ASP A 78 12.68 11.04 14.32
C ASP A 78 12.74 9.64 14.97
N GLU A 79 11.62 9.11 15.46
CA GLU A 79 11.56 7.79 16.08
C GLU A 79 11.29 6.71 15.03
N GLU A 80 12.20 5.74 14.91
CA GLU A 80 12.02 4.55 14.09
C GLU A 80 11.32 3.44 14.90
N LEU A 81 10.24 2.90 14.34
CA LEU A 81 9.50 1.75 14.84
C LEU A 81 9.87 0.52 14.00
N THR A 82 10.60 -0.40 14.60
CA THR A 82 11.08 -1.63 13.97
C THR A 82 9.93 -2.63 13.81
N ILE A 83 9.91 -3.33 12.69
CA ILE A 83 8.92 -4.37 12.41
C ILE A 83 9.14 -5.58 13.33
N SER A 84 8.09 -6.05 14.00
CA SER A 84 8.14 -7.28 14.80
C SER A 84 7.15 -8.33 14.31
N GLU A 85 5.85 -8.13 14.56
CA GLU A 85 4.79 -9.08 14.22
C GLU A 85 3.73 -8.39 13.38
N LEU A 86 4.04 -8.14 12.10
CA LEU A 86 3.09 -7.56 11.16
C LEU A 86 2.51 -8.61 10.21
N GLU A 87 1.19 -8.52 10.04
CA GLU A 87 0.43 -9.30 9.07
C GLU A 87 -0.06 -8.41 7.94
N GLY A 88 0.09 -8.91 6.71
CA GLY A 88 -0.22 -8.22 5.48
C GLY A 88 -1.20 -8.96 4.58
N LYS A 89 -2.10 -8.23 3.92
CA LYS A 89 -2.95 -8.78 2.86
C LYS A 89 -3.28 -7.77 1.76
N PHE A 90 -3.10 -8.21 0.51
CA PHE A 90 -3.73 -7.62 -0.66
C PHE A 90 -5.17 -8.13 -0.78
N LEU A 91 -6.12 -7.21 -0.97
CA LEU A 91 -7.56 -7.51 -1.01
C LEU A 91 -8.17 -7.04 -2.32
N ARG A 92 -9.18 -7.79 -2.77
CA ARG A 92 -9.94 -7.49 -4.00
C ARG A 92 -8.98 -7.25 -5.15
N GLU A 93 -8.09 -8.23 -5.36
CA GLU A 93 -7.16 -8.24 -6.47
C GLU A 93 -6.28 -6.98 -6.49
N GLY A 94 -5.63 -6.70 -5.35
CA GLY A 94 -4.69 -5.59 -5.22
C GLY A 94 -5.31 -4.20 -5.10
N ARG A 95 -6.64 -4.03 -5.19
CA ARG A 95 -7.27 -2.71 -5.01
C ARG A 95 -7.12 -2.13 -3.60
N TYR A 96 -6.87 -2.99 -2.61
CA TYR A 96 -6.62 -2.56 -1.24
C TYR A 96 -5.47 -3.32 -0.60
N ILE A 97 -4.76 -2.66 0.31
CA ILE A 97 -3.72 -3.23 1.16
C ILE A 97 -4.19 -3.10 2.61
N ARG A 98 -4.02 -4.16 3.40
CA ARG A 98 -4.18 -4.10 4.85
C ARG A 98 -2.90 -4.57 5.52
N ILE A 99 -2.40 -3.78 6.47
CA ILE A 99 -1.25 -4.11 7.31
C ILE A 99 -1.69 -3.90 8.75
N ASN A 100 -1.51 -4.88 9.63
CA ASN A 100 -1.71 -4.68 11.06
C ASN A 100 -0.73 -5.51 11.86
N GLY A 101 -0.48 -5.08 13.10
CA GLY A 101 0.26 -5.88 14.05
C GLY A 101 1.07 -5.01 15.00
N ASN A 102 2.09 -5.63 15.59
CA ASN A 102 2.97 -4.98 16.55
C ASN A 102 4.21 -4.43 15.84
N VAL A 103 4.68 -3.30 16.33
CA VAL A 103 5.98 -2.71 16.00
C VAL A 103 6.69 -2.35 17.30
N GLU A 104 8.01 -2.37 17.27
CA GLU A 104 8.85 -2.11 18.43
C GLU A 104 9.47 -0.72 18.34
N SER A 105 9.20 0.12 19.33
CA SER A 105 9.99 1.33 19.55
C SER A 105 11.36 0.98 20.12
N SER A 106 12.35 1.87 19.93
CA SER A 106 13.67 1.79 20.58
C SER A 106 13.61 1.58 22.11
N GLY A 107 12.49 1.92 22.76
CA GLY A 107 12.24 1.67 24.18
C GLY A 107 11.66 0.31 24.55
N GLY A 108 11.39 -0.58 23.58
CA GLY A 108 10.70 -1.87 23.81
C GLY A 108 9.22 -1.71 24.18
N ILE A 109 8.60 -0.64 23.70
CA ILE A 109 7.22 -0.25 24.04
C ILE A 109 6.21 -0.94 23.12
N ASP A 110 5.12 -1.43 23.70
CA ASP A 110 3.95 -2.00 22.99
C ASP A 110 3.33 -0.95 22.04
N THR A 111 3.75 -0.95 20.79
CA THR A 111 3.18 -0.11 19.73
C THR A 111 2.51 -0.99 18.70
N THR A 112 1.33 -0.57 18.26
CA THR A 112 0.56 -1.30 17.25
C THR A 112 0.24 -0.43 16.07
N ILE A 113 0.21 -1.02 14.88
CA ILE A 113 -0.22 -0.35 13.67
C ILE A 113 -1.44 -1.03 13.07
N SER A 114 -2.30 -0.24 12.45
CA SER A 114 -3.40 -0.73 11.63
C SER A 114 -3.61 0.21 10.45
N PHE A 115 -3.12 -0.20 9.29
CA PHE A 115 -3.12 0.58 8.06
C PHE A 115 -4.02 -0.06 7.01
N PHE A 116 -4.76 0.80 6.31
CA PHE A 116 -5.61 0.44 5.20
C PHE A 116 -5.32 1.34 4.00
N GLY A 117 -4.76 0.73 2.96
CA GLY A 117 -4.41 1.36 1.70
C GLY A 117 -5.49 1.14 0.66
N ARG A 118 -5.84 2.18 -0.08
CA ARG A 118 -6.67 2.10 -1.28
C ARG A 118 -5.84 2.53 -2.49
N LEU A 119 -5.89 1.75 -3.56
CA LEU A 119 -5.25 2.09 -4.83
C LEU A 119 -5.81 3.42 -5.37
N VAL A 120 -4.92 4.35 -5.69
CA VAL A 120 -5.26 5.69 -6.21
C VAL A 120 -4.71 5.95 -7.61
N ALA A 121 -3.60 5.30 -7.98
CA ALA A 121 -3.01 5.38 -9.29
C ALA A 121 -2.13 4.15 -9.57
N GLU A 122 -1.85 3.88 -10.83
CA GLU A 122 -0.96 2.80 -11.25
C GLU A 122 -0.27 3.09 -12.58
N SER A 123 0.76 2.29 -12.84
CA SER A 123 1.54 2.28 -14.06
C SER A 123 2.04 0.84 -14.31
N SER A 124 2.79 0.63 -15.39
CA SER A 124 3.45 -0.66 -15.64
C SER A 124 4.46 -1.06 -14.56
N ASP A 125 5.01 -0.09 -13.84
CA ASP A 125 6.19 -0.31 -13.00
C ASP A 125 5.87 -0.22 -11.50
N ALA A 126 4.75 0.41 -11.14
CA ALA A 126 4.36 0.62 -9.75
C ALA A 126 2.86 0.93 -9.60
N SER A 127 2.35 0.65 -8.39
CA SER A 127 1.02 1.02 -7.91
C SER A 127 1.13 2.01 -6.76
N VAL A 128 0.25 3.01 -6.70
CA VAL A 128 0.24 4.04 -5.65
C VAL A 128 -1.02 3.90 -4.82
N TYR A 129 -0.86 3.88 -3.50
CA TYR A 129 -1.92 3.71 -2.52
C TYR A 129 -2.00 4.92 -1.61
N GLY A 130 -3.22 5.41 -1.40
CA GLY A 130 -3.53 6.30 -0.29
C GLY A 130 -3.84 5.47 0.94
N PHE A 131 -3.09 5.64 2.02
CA PHE A 131 -3.34 4.93 3.28
C PHE A 131 -4.01 5.83 4.30
N THR A 132 -4.90 5.21 5.08
CA THR A 132 -5.43 5.72 6.33
C THR A 132 -5.30 4.65 7.40
N GLY A 133 -5.25 5.05 8.67
CA GLY A 133 -5.05 4.06 9.73
C GLY A 133 -4.70 4.68 11.07
N ARG A 134 -4.10 3.87 11.94
CA ARG A 134 -3.63 4.31 13.24
C ARG A 134 -2.28 3.71 13.60
N ILE A 135 -1.48 4.50 14.31
CA ILE A 135 -0.36 4.02 15.13
C ILE A 135 -0.77 4.26 16.58
N THR A 136 -0.89 3.19 17.36
CA THR A 136 -1.27 3.25 18.77
C THR A 136 -0.05 2.95 19.61
N THR A 137 0.42 3.97 20.32
CA THR A 137 1.43 3.87 21.37
C THR A 137 0.71 3.71 22.74
N PRO A 138 1.41 3.46 23.86
CA PRO A 138 0.77 3.43 25.17
C PRO A 138 0.19 4.77 25.59
N ASP A 139 0.79 5.87 25.10
CA ASP A 139 0.45 7.22 25.53
C ASP A 139 -0.61 7.85 24.63
N ASP A 140 -0.58 7.58 23.31
CA ASP A 140 -1.53 8.17 22.35
C ASP A 140 -1.77 7.31 21.09
N THR A 141 -2.86 7.62 20.38
CA THR A 141 -3.26 7.05 19.10
C THR A 141 -3.21 8.09 17.99
N HIS A 142 -2.24 7.94 17.10
CA HIS A 142 -2.06 8.81 15.95
C HIS A 142 -2.89 8.30 14.77
N LYS A 143 -3.69 9.16 14.13
CA LYS A 143 -4.33 8.84 12.84
C LYS A 143 -3.32 9.09 11.73
N ILE A 144 -3.09 8.09 10.88
CA ILE A 144 -2.16 8.23 9.76
C ILE A 144 -2.88 8.58 8.47
N ILE A 145 -2.18 9.33 7.63
CA ILE A 145 -2.53 9.62 6.24
C ILE A 145 -1.24 9.51 5.43
N TYR A 146 -1.10 8.48 4.59
CA TYR A 146 0.06 8.33 3.69
C TYR A 146 -0.33 8.35 2.23
N THR A 147 0.67 8.62 1.40
CA THR A 147 0.72 8.06 0.05
C THR A 147 1.96 7.18 -0.05
N ALA A 148 1.78 5.92 -0.46
CA ALA A 148 2.88 4.98 -0.62
C ALA A 148 2.84 4.29 -1.98
N LYS A 149 4.02 4.09 -2.56
CA LYS A 149 4.27 3.41 -3.82
C LYS A 149 4.64 1.97 -3.52
N LEU A 150 3.91 1.03 -4.11
CA LEU A 150 4.23 -0.38 -4.18
C LEU A 150 4.93 -0.64 -5.52
N SER A 151 6.22 -0.97 -5.48
CA SER A 151 7.01 -1.34 -6.65
C SER A 151 7.47 -2.77 -6.58
N THR A 152 7.50 -3.43 -7.73
CA THR A 152 7.97 -4.79 -7.87
C THR A 152 9.50 -4.85 -7.77
N LEU A 153 10.03 -5.73 -6.92
CA LEU A 153 11.45 -6.03 -6.89
C LEU A 153 11.76 -7.07 -7.98
N SER A 154 12.42 -6.63 -9.04
CA SER A 154 12.87 -7.53 -10.10
C SER A 154 14.17 -8.21 -9.68
N LYS A 155 14.26 -9.52 -9.92
CA LYS A 155 15.49 -10.28 -9.70
C LYS A 155 16.56 -9.73 -10.66
N VAL A 156 17.73 -9.38 -10.13
CA VAL A 156 18.88 -9.06 -10.98
C VAL A 156 19.29 -10.36 -11.67
N ASP A 157 19.08 -10.45 -12.98
CA ASP A 157 19.67 -11.52 -13.78
C ASP A 157 21.20 -11.32 -13.75
N VAL A 158 21.89 -12.18 -13.01
CA VAL A 158 23.34 -12.30 -13.10
C VAL A 158 23.62 -12.90 -14.47
N GLU A 159 23.89 -12.06 -15.47
CA GLU A 159 24.46 -12.54 -16.73
C GLU A 159 25.72 -13.33 -16.39
N GLN A 160 25.69 -14.64 -16.63
CA GLN A 160 26.90 -15.44 -16.52
C GLN A 160 27.84 -14.99 -17.64
N THR A 161 28.82 -14.15 -17.30
CA THR A 161 30.00 -13.94 -18.14
C THR A 161 30.63 -15.31 -18.39
N THR A 162 30.43 -15.82 -19.61
CA THR A 162 31.04 -17.06 -20.10
C THR A 162 32.39 -16.74 -20.74
#